data_AF-A0A699SZZ0-F1
#
_entry.id   AF-A0A699SZZ0-F1
#
_cell.length_a   1.000
_cell.length_b   1.000
_cell.length_c   1.000
_cell.angle_alpha   90.00
_cell.angle_beta   90.00
_cell.angle_gamma   90.00
#
_symmetry.space_group_name_H-M   'P 1'
#
loop_
_entity.id
_entity.type
_entity.pdbx_description
1 polymer ?
#
loop_
_entity_poly.entity_id
_entity_poly.type
_entity_poly.pdbx_seq_one_letter_code
_entity_poly.pdbx_strand_id
1 'polypeptide(L)'
;SNNRNQLNINSCTKTRKYLLKGYPVFLANITTKTIKDKSKEKQLEDVPIVRDFSEVFPEDLPGLPPTRPVEFQINLIPGAATVARAPYRLAPSEMKELSDQLQELSD
;
A
#
# COMPACT_ATOMS: atom_id res chain seq x y z
N SER A 1 -28.58 37.21 3.52
CA SER A 1 -27.95 37.40 2.18
C SER A 1 -26.89 36.33 2.02
N ASN A 2 -27.14 35.30 1.20
CA ASN A 2 -26.16 34.26 0.89
C ASN A 2 -26.52 33.61 -0.46
N ASN A 3 -26.34 34.36 -1.55
CA ASN A 3 -26.49 33.82 -2.89
C ASN A 3 -25.13 33.25 -3.33
N ARG A 4 -24.84 32.01 -2.92
CA ARG A 4 -23.68 31.27 -3.40
C ARG A 4 -23.91 30.97 -4.88
N ASN A 5 -23.03 31.47 -5.74
CA ASN A 5 -23.03 31.29 -7.20
C ASN A 5 -23.15 29.81 -7.59
N GLN A 6 -24.37 29.33 -7.81
CA GLN A 6 -24.65 27.98 -8.29
C GLN A 6 -24.39 27.95 -9.80
N LEU A 7 -23.30 27.31 -10.21
CA LEU A 7 -22.98 27.12 -11.62
C LEU A 7 -23.89 26.04 -12.21
N ASN A 8 -24.74 26.42 -13.17
CA ASN A 8 -25.61 25.48 -13.86
C ASN A 8 -24.85 24.77 -15.00
N ILE A 9 -24.62 23.47 -14.84
CA ILE A 9 -24.02 22.62 -15.87
C ILE A 9 -25.04 22.42 -16.99
N ASN A 10 -24.69 22.79 -18.23
CA ASN A 10 -25.55 22.62 -19.39
C ASN A 10 -25.06 21.44 -20.27
N SER A 11 -26.00 20.77 -20.94
CA SER A 11 -25.70 19.72 -21.93
C SER A 11 -25.10 20.30 -23.23
N CYS A 12 -24.26 19.50 -23.90
CA CYS A 12 -23.64 19.82 -25.19
C CYS A 12 -24.66 20.23 -26.29
N THR A 13 -25.83 19.59 -26.33
CA THR A 13 -26.89 19.91 -27.30
C THR A 13 -27.43 21.32 -27.10
N LYS A 14 -27.53 21.76 -25.84
CA LYS A 14 -28.01 23.09 -25.47
C LYS A 14 -26.96 24.14 -25.81
N THR A 15 -25.68 23.86 -25.55
CA THR A 15 -24.55 24.69 -25.98
C THR A 15 -24.52 24.88 -27.49
N ARG A 16 -24.71 23.82 -28.28
CA ARG A 16 -24.79 23.89 -29.75
C ARG A 16 -25.93 24.80 -30.22
N LYS A 17 -27.10 24.74 -29.57
CA LYS A 17 -28.24 25.61 -29.89
C LYS A 17 -27.91 27.10 -29.64
N TYR A 18 -27.17 27.42 -28.58
CA TYR A 18 -26.75 28.80 -28.32
C TYR A 18 -25.71 29.28 -29.33
N LEU A 19 -24.77 28.41 -29.73
CA LEU A 19 -23.79 28.72 -30.75
C LEU A 19 -24.46 29.05 -32.10
N LEU A 20 -25.44 28.26 -32.54
CA LEU A 20 -26.19 28.50 -33.78
C LEU A 20 -27.03 29.79 -33.74
N LYS A 21 -27.39 30.27 -32.55
CA LYS A 21 -28.10 31.53 -32.36
C LYS A 21 -27.16 32.74 -32.28
N GLY A 22 -25.85 32.55 -32.47
CA GLY A 22 -24.85 33.62 -32.48
C GLY A 22 -24.44 34.12 -31.09
N TYR A 23 -24.78 33.40 -30.01
CA TYR A 23 -24.31 33.78 -28.68
C TYR A 23 -22.80 33.52 -28.52
N PRO A 24 -22.05 34.40 -27.85
CA PRO A 24 -20.63 34.17 -27.56
C PRO A 24 -20.49 33.01 -26.56
N VAL A 25 -19.60 32.07 -26.86
CA VAL A 25 -19.30 30.89 -26.02
C VAL A 25 -17.82 30.89 -25.67
N PHE A 26 -17.50 30.64 -24.40
CA PHE A 26 -16.13 30.52 -23.91
C PHE A 26 -15.86 29.09 -23.43
N LEU A 27 -14.68 28.56 -23.78
CA LEU A 27 -14.22 27.26 -23.31
C LEU A 27 -13.22 27.47 -22.17
N ALA A 28 -13.54 26.94 -20.99
CA ALA A 28 -12.62 26.91 -19.86
C ALA A 28 -12.10 25.48 -19.67
N ASN A 29 -10.78 25.30 -19.70
CA ASN A 29 -10.15 24.04 -19.34
C ASN A 29 -9.80 24.05 -17.85
N ILE A 30 -10.38 23.15 -17.07
CA ILE A 30 -10.07 23.00 -15.65
C ILE A 30 -8.99 21.93 -15.54
N THR A 31 -7.76 22.36 -15.25
CA THR A 31 -6.68 21.45 -14.86
C THR A 31 -6.61 21.40 -13.34
N THR A 32 -6.80 20.22 -12.75
CA THR A 32 -6.47 20.03 -11.35
C THR A 32 -4.95 20.02 -11.24
N LYS A 33 -4.37 21.15 -10.81
CA LYS A 33 -3.04 21.08 -10.20
C LYS A 33 -3.25 20.27 -8.93
N THR A 34 -2.96 18.98 -8.98
CA THR A 34 -2.56 18.26 -7.79
C THR A 34 -1.37 19.03 -7.26
N ILE A 35 -1.63 19.91 -6.29
CA ILE A 35 -0.59 20.33 -5.37
C ILE A 35 -0.22 18.99 -4.73
N LYS A 36 0.79 18.32 -5.30
CA LYS A 36 1.59 17.38 -4.53
C LYS A 36 2.06 18.24 -3.38
N ASP A 37 1.34 18.16 -2.27
CA ASP A 37 1.71 18.85 -1.07
C ASP A 37 3.14 18.41 -0.82
N LYS A 38 4.08 19.31 -1.03
CA LYS A 38 5.51 19.04 -0.83
C LYS A 38 5.82 19.03 0.67
N SER A 39 4.81 19.01 1.54
CA SER A 39 4.97 18.40 2.84
C SER A 39 5.51 17.00 2.58
N LYS A 40 6.79 16.78 2.88
CA LYS A 40 7.37 15.44 2.90
C LYS A 40 6.35 14.54 3.59
N GLU A 41 5.85 13.52 2.89
CA GLU A 41 5.09 12.48 3.57
C GLU A 41 5.93 12.06 4.76
N LYS A 42 5.31 12.03 5.95
CA LYS A 42 6.02 11.66 7.17
C LYS A 42 6.59 10.28 6.95
N GLN A 43 7.91 10.18 6.86
CA GLN A 43 8.56 8.89 6.67
C GLN A 43 8.67 8.19 8.03
N LEU A 44 8.87 6.88 8.00
CA LEU A 44 9.03 6.09 9.22
C LEU A 44 10.23 6.60 10.04
N GLU A 45 11.27 7.07 9.36
CA GLU A 45 12.47 7.69 9.95
C GLU A 45 12.20 9.04 10.66
N ASP A 46 11.05 9.68 10.43
CA ASP A 46 10.65 10.90 11.17
C ASP A 46 10.18 10.58 12.58
N VAL A 47 9.89 9.30 12.88
CA VAL A 47 9.51 8.83 14.21
C VAL A 47 10.76 8.77 15.10
N PRO A 48 10.82 9.53 16.23
CA PRO A 48 12.03 9.62 17.05
C PRO A 48 12.58 8.26 17.48
N ILE A 49 11.71 7.33 17.91
CA ILE A 49 12.15 6.00 18.35
C ILE A 49 12.72 5.13 17.22
N VAL A 50 12.22 5.30 15.99
CA VAL A 50 12.75 4.57 14.83
C VAL A 50 14.12 5.11 14.46
N ARG A 51 14.26 6.44 14.45
CA ARG A 51 15.53 7.11 14.17
C ARG A 51 16.60 6.79 15.22
N ASP A 52 16.22 6.82 16.49
CA ASP A 52 17.15 6.57 17.60
C ASP A 52 17.57 5.09 17.67
N PHE A 53 16.80 4.18 17.05
CA PHE A 53 17.06 2.74 16.99
C PHE A 53 17.00 2.18 15.56
N SER A 54 17.60 2.86 14.59
CA SER A 54 17.53 2.48 13.18
C SER A 54 18.08 1.08 12.88
N GLU A 55 19.03 0.60 13.71
CA GLU A 55 19.59 -0.76 13.62
C GLU A 55 18.59 -1.87 13.99
N VAL A 56 17.55 -1.55 14.78
CA VAL A 56 16.49 -2.50 15.19
C VAL A 56 15.31 -2.49 14.22
N PHE A 57 15.21 -1.47 13.37
CA PHE A 57 14.19 -1.32 12.32
C PHE A 57 14.83 -1.23 10.92
N PRO A 58 15.64 -2.22 10.50
CA PRO A 58 16.19 -2.21 9.16
C PRO A 58 15.08 -2.40 8.12
N GLU A 59 15.29 -1.88 6.90
CA GLU A 59 14.35 -2.03 5.78
C GLU A 59 14.21 -3.50 5.37
N ASP A 60 15.30 -4.27 5.47
CA ASP A 60 15.37 -5.72 5.26
C ASP A 60 15.83 -6.44 6.54
N LEU A 61 15.32 -7.66 6.78
CA LEU A 61 15.73 -8.44 7.95
C LEU A 61 17.20 -8.92 7.81
N PRO A 62 18.02 -8.84 8.88
CA PRO A 62 19.46 -9.15 8.83
C PRO A 62 19.78 -10.67 8.74
N GLY A 63 18.82 -11.49 8.31
CA GLY A 63 18.93 -12.95 8.26
C GLY A 63 18.77 -13.62 9.62
N LEU A 64 19.38 -14.80 9.78
CA LEU A 64 19.32 -15.55 11.04
C LEU A 64 20.04 -14.81 12.18
N PRO A 65 19.50 -14.86 13.41
CA PRO A 65 20.19 -14.31 14.55
C PRO A 65 21.54 -15.03 14.74
N PRO A 66 22.57 -14.33 15.24
CA PRO A 66 23.87 -14.94 15.52
C PRO A 66 23.72 -16.12 16.48
N THR A 67 24.63 -17.09 16.37
CA THR A 67 24.65 -18.28 17.23
C THR A 67 24.62 -17.87 18.69
N ARG A 68 23.55 -18.26 19.38
CA ARG A 68 23.39 -17.98 20.82
C ARG A 68 24.11 -19.05 21.64
N PRO A 69 24.66 -18.70 22.82
CA PRO A 69 25.27 -19.67 23.73
C PRO A 69 24.27 -20.70 24.30
N VAL A 70 22.98 -20.38 24.23
CA VAL A 70 21.88 -21.22 24.72
C VAL A 70 21.17 -21.84 23.52
N GLU A 71 21.12 -23.16 23.52
CA GLU A 71 20.35 -23.94 22.55
C GLU A 71 18.88 -24.01 22.98
N PHE A 72 17.97 -23.75 22.04
CA PHE A 72 16.54 -23.92 22.26
C PHE A 72 16.18 -25.38 21.99
N GLN A 73 15.81 -26.12 23.03
CA GLN A 73 15.42 -27.52 22.91
C GLN A 73 13.90 -27.65 22.92
N ILE A 74 13.35 -28.44 21.99
CA ILE A 74 11.93 -28.83 21.99
C ILE A 74 11.81 -30.14 22.76
N ASN A 75 11.47 -30.03 24.05
CA ASN A 75 11.23 -31.19 24.89
C ASN A 75 9.84 -31.77 24.63
N LEU A 76 9.78 -33.02 24.17
CA LEU A 76 8.53 -33.74 24.02
C LEU A 76 8.12 -34.36 25.35
N ILE A 77 6.82 -34.31 25.65
CA ILE A 77 6.25 -35.08 26.76
C ILE A 77 6.39 -36.57 26.39
N PRO A 78 6.81 -37.46 27.31
CA PRO A 78 6.89 -38.89 27.04
C PRO A 78 5.57 -39.44 26.48
N GLY A 79 5.65 -40.14 25.34
CA GLY A 79 4.48 -40.67 24.64
C GLY A 79 3.81 -39.72 23.64
N ALA A 80 4.33 -38.50 23.44
CA ALA A 80 3.84 -37.61 22.38
C ALA A 80 4.09 -38.23 20.99
N ALA A 81 3.02 -38.40 20.21
CA ALA A 81 3.11 -38.83 18.83
C ALA A 81 3.40 -37.65 17.90
N THR A 82 4.15 -37.87 16.83
CA THR A 82 4.35 -36.87 15.77
C THR A 82 3.05 -36.64 15.01
N VAL A 83 2.82 -35.39 14.61
CA VAL A 83 1.62 -35.02 13.84
C VAL A 83 2.03 -34.78 12.39
N ALA A 84 1.62 -35.69 11.50
CA ALA A 84 1.68 -35.49 10.07
C ALA A 84 0.29 -35.10 9.55
N ARG A 85 0.21 -34.00 8.80
CA ARG A 85 -1.04 -33.54 8.16
C ARG A 85 -0.78 -33.25 6.69
N ALA A 86 -1.76 -33.55 5.84
CA ALA A 86 -1.69 -33.17 4.44
C ALA A 86 -1.70 -31.62 4.31
N PRO A 87 -0.92 -31.05 3.38
CA PRO A 87 -0.98 -29.63 3.08
C PRO A 87 -2.39 -29.19 2.65
N TYR A 88 -2.74 -27.94 2.94
CA TYR A 88 -3.97 -27.35 2.43
C TYR A 88 -3.90 -27.14 0.92
N ARG A 89 -5.07 -27.17 0.27
CA ARG A 89 -5.16 -26.82 -1.15
C ARG A 89 -5.09 -25.30 -1.29
N LEU A 90 -4.17 -24.84 -2.12
CA LEU A 90 -3.95 -23.43 -2.45
C LEU A 90 -4.27 -23.21 -3.93
N ALA A 91 -4.74 -22.01 -4.27
CA ALA A 91 -4.90 -21.59 -5.66
C ALA A 91 -3.52 -21.41 -6.33
N PRO A 92 -3.42 -21.43 -7.67
CA PRO A 92 -2.14 -21.27 -8.36
C PRO A 92 -1.38 -19.99 -7.99
N SER A 93 -2.07 -18.88 -7.72
CA SER A 93 -1.44 -17.62 -7.30
C SER A 93 -0.82 -17.70 -5.91
N GLU A 94 -1.53 -18.32 -4.95
CA GLU A 94 -1.07 -18.49 -3.57
C GLU A 94 0.10 -19.48 -3.51
N MET A 95 0.07 -20.54 -4.31
CA MET A 95 1.19 -21.48 -4.44
C MET A 95 2.45 -20.79 -4.97
N LYS A 96 2.30 -19.86 -5.92
CA LYS A 96 3.42 -19.10 -6.46
C LYS A 96 4.00 -18.18 -5.39
N GLU A 97 3.16 -17.40 -4.71
CA GLU A 97 3.58 -16.51 -3.63
C GLU A 97 4.29 -17.26 -2.51
N LEU A 98 3.75 -18.41 -2.08
CA LEU A 98 4.38 -19.27 -1.09
C LEU A 98 5.76 -19.77 -1.56
N SER A 99 5.88 -20.14 -2.84
CA SER A 99 7.16 -20.58 -3.41
C SER A 99 8.18 -19.44 -3.42
N ASP A 100 7.76 -18.24 -3.78
CA ASP A 100 8.63 -17.05 -3.82
C ASP A 100 9.12 -16.72 -2.39
N GLN A 101 8.25 -16.75 -1.39
CA GLN A 101 8.60 -16.55 0.03
C GLN A 101 9.54 -17.63 0.57
N LEU A 102 9.35 -18.90 0.18
CA LEU A 102 10.24 -19.99 0.60
C LEU A 102 11.63 -19.87 -0.03
N GLN A 103 11.72 -19.35 -1.26
CA GLN A 103 13.00 -19.06 -1.90
C GLN A 103 13.74 -17.94 -1.14
N GLU A 104 13.06 -16.85 -0.82
CA GLU A 104 13.62 -15.74 -0.03
C GLU A 104 14.13 -16.19 1.36
N LEU A 105 13.44 -17.15 2.00
CA LEU A 105 13.87 -17.70 3.30
C LEU A 105 15.03 -18.68 3.22
N SER A 106 15.33 -19.21 2.03
CA SER A 106 16.40 -20.19 1.81
C SER A 106 17.73 -19.53 1.45
N ASP A 107 17.69 -18.30 0.97
CA ASP A 107 18.84 -17.48 0.57
C ASP A 107 19.51 -16.78 1.78
#